data_AF-A0A7S3GUP6-F1
#
_entry.id   AF-A0A7S3GUP6-F1
#
_cell.length_a   1.000
_cell.length_b   1.000
_cell.length_c   1.000
_cell.angle_alpha   90.00
_cell.angle_beta   90.00
_cell.angle_gamma   90.00
#
_symmetry.space_group_name_H-M   'P 1'
#
loop_
_entity.id
_entity.type
_entity.pdbx_description
1 polymer ?
#
loop_
_entity_poly.entity_id
_entity_poly.type
_entity_poly.pdbx_seq_one_letter_code
_entity_poly.pdbx_strand_id
1 'polypeptide(L)'
;MAKKGVKRARESAIVAEAVASINVKPSEVPEYLRQGSFYPSLNFDENDEPFPVPSDAMKLDETLISSDDLVHLLKSLRFCGVDGIHPGIVNFVLNSGASKLKSSIAKFEQNYPYLFTL
;
A
#
# COMPACT_ATOMS: atom_id res chain seq x y z
N MET A 1 -21.81 -46.77 22.78
CA MET A 1 -20.42 -46.27 22.95
C MET A 1 -20.23 -45.08 22.02
N ALA A 2 -19.77 -43.94 22.56
CA ALA A 2 -19.60 -42.67 21.87
C ALA A 2 -18.19 -42.49 21.29
N LYS A 3 -18.06 -41.63 20.25
CA LYS A 3 -16.93 -40.73 19.87
C LYS A 3 -17.39 -40.02 18.57
N LYS A 4 -17.93 -38.80 18.55
CA LYS A 4 -17.45 -37.44 18.93
C LYS A 4 -16.30 -36.93 18.06
N GLY A 5 -16.61 -35.95 17.20
CA GLY A 5 -15.71 -34.91 16.67
C GLY A 5 -14.67 -35.38 15.65
N VAL A 6 -14.29 -34.64 14.62
CA VAL A 6 -13.97 -33.20 14.63
C VAL A 6 -14.14 -32.64 13.22
N LYS A 7 -14.86 -31.52 13.15
CA LYS A 7 -14.87 -30.57 12.04
C LYS A 7 -13.46 -29.99 11.86
N ARG A 8 -12.88 -30.07 10.67
CA ARG A 8 -11.88 -29.09 10.19
C ARG A 8 -12.52 -28.46 8.94
N ALA A 9 -13.44 -27.52 9.07
CA ALA A 9 -13.19 -26.12 9.42
C ALA A 9 -12.10 -25.51 8.53
N ARG A 10 -12.55 -24.95 7.40
CA ARG A 10 -12.01 -23.75 6.73
C ARG A 10 -10.49 -23.64 6.75
N GLU A 11 -9.86 -24.26 5.77
CA GLU A 11 -8.60 -23.72 5.26
C GLU A 11 -8.98 -22.43 4.54
N SER A 12 -8.75 -21.30 5.22
CA SER A 12 -9.04 -19.96 4.75
C SER A 12 -8.40 -19.77 3.38
N ALA A 13 -9.24 -19.58 2.37
CA ALA A 13 -8.85 -19.07 1.08
C ALA A 13 -8.28 -17.65 1.27
N ILE A 14 -6.99 -17.58 1.60
CA ILE A 14 -6.17 -16.42 1.22
C ILE A 14 -6.01 -16.54 -0.28
N VAL A 15 -7.01 -16.06 -1.02
CA VAL A 15 -6.83 -15.70 -2.41
C VAL A 15 -5.97 -14.45 -2.37
N ALA A 16 -4.65 -14.64 -2.18
CA ALA A 16 -3.70 -13.60 -2.52
C ALA A 16 -3.86 -13.40 -4.02
N GLU A 17 -4.59 -12.36 -4.40
CA GLU A 17 -4.59 -11.84 -5.76
C GLU A 17 -3.10 -11.73 -6.15
N ALA A 18 -2.68 -12.52 -7.13
CA ALA A 18 -1.29 -12.54 -7.56
C ALA A 18 -1.01 -11.20 -8.24
N VAL A 19 -0.57 -10.22 -7.45
CA VAL A 19 -0.16 -8.92 -7.96
C VAL A 19 1.12 -9.15 -8.77
N ALA A 20 1.11 -8.72 -10.03
CA ALA A 20 2.30 -8.79 -10.88
C ALA A 20 3.46 -8.07 -10.19
N SER A 21 4.67 -8.62 -10.27
CA SER A 21 5.88 -7.95 -9.77
C SER A 21 6.59 -7.25 -10.92
N ILE A 22 7.11 -6.06 -10.66
CA ILE A 22 7.97 -5.30 -11.57
C ILE A 22 9.34 -5.13 -10.95
N ASN A 23 10.39 -5.07 -11.78
CA ASN A 23 11.74 -4.74 -11.31
C ASN A 23 11.93 -3.23 -11.39
N VAL A 24 12.33 -2.63 -10.28
CA VAL A 24 12.56 -1.19 -10.15
C VAL A 24 13.98 -0.99 -9.67
N LYS A 25 14.68 -0.01 -10.24
CA LYS A 25 15.99 0.39 -9.76
C LYS A 25 15.88 1.33 -8.56
N PRO A 26 16.85 1.30 -7.63
CA PRO A 26 16.87 2.27 -6.54
C PRO A 26 16.81 3.73 -7.02
N SER A 27 17.47 4.06 -8.13
CA SER A 27 17.40 5.38 -8.76
C SER A 27 16.01 5.79 -9.27
N GLU A 28 15.15 4.82 -9.61
CA GLU A 28 13.79 5.03 -10.10
C GLU A 28 12.77 5.22 -8.97
N VAL A 29 13.14 4.95 -7.71
CA VAL A 29 12.26 5.17 -6.56
C VAL A 29 12.01 6.68 -6.39
N PRO A 30 10.75 7.14 -6.40
CA PRO A 30 10.40 8.54 -6.19
C PRO A 30 10.86 9.08 -4.84
N GLU A 31 11.26 10.35 -4.80
CA GLU A 31 11.82 11.00 -3.61
C GLU A 31 10.91 10.90 -2.38
N TYR A 32 9.59 11.08 -2.56
CA TYR A 32 8.61 10.98 -1.49
C TYR A 32 8.45 9.57 -0.89
N LEU A 33 8.95 8.52 -1.57
CA LEU A 33 9.02 7.15 -1.05
C LEU A 33 10.37 6.82 -0.41
N ARG A 34 11.43 7.57 -0.73
CA ARG A 34 12.79 7.34 -0.18
C ARG A 34 12.89 7.62 1.31
N GLN A 35 11.97 8.41 1.85
CA GLN A 35 11.86 8.67 3.29
C GLN A 35 11.30 7.49 4.10
N GLY A 36 10.72 6.49 3.42
CA GLY A 36 10.15 5.32 4.08
C GLY A 36 11.23 4.30 4.47
N SER A 37 10.95 3.50 5.50
CA SER A 37 11.89 2.52 6.05
C SER A 37 12.39 1.46 5.07
N PHE A 38 11.64 1.18 4.00
CA PHE A 38 12.05 0.22 2.97
C PHE A 38 13.27 0.70 2.19
N TYR A 39 13.32 1.96 1.78
CA TYR A 39 14.36 2.45 0.87
C TYR A 39 15.76 2.40 1.49
N PRO A 40 16.00 2.86 2.74
CA PRO A 40 17.29 2.69 3.42
C PRO A 40 17.70 1.24 3.68
N SER A 41 16.76 0.29 3.61
CA SER A 41 17.07 -1.14 3.76
C SER A 41 17.61 -1.78 2.48
N LEU A 42 17.51 -1.09 1.34
CA LEU A 42 18.13 -1.51 0.10
C LEU A 42 19.66 -1.38 0.25
N ASN A 43 20.39 -2.46 -0.05
CA ASN A 43 21.84 -2.45 0.00
C ASN A 43 22.40 -1.74 -1.24
N PHE A 44 22.61 -0.42 -1.15
CA PHE A 44 23.09 0.40 -2.28
C PHE A 44 24.55 0.16 -2.68
N ASP A 45 25.27 -0.69 -1.95
CA ASP A 45 26.66 -1.03 -2.26
C ASP A 45 26.79 -1.77 -3.62
N GLU A 46 25.69 -2.30 -4.16
CA GLU A 46 25.63 -2.99 -5.46
C GLU A 46 24.93 -2.13 -6.54
N ASN A 47 25.71 -1.29 -7.23
CA ASN A 47 25.47 -0.72 -8.58
C ASN A 47 24.01 -0.54 -9.07
N ASP A 48 23.11 0.05 -8.28
CA ASP A 48 21.72 0.30 -8.68
C ASP A 48 20.99 -0.98 -9.17
N GLU A 49 21.25 -2.11 -8.50
CA GLU A 49 20.67 -3.40 -8.88
C GLU A 49 19.14 -3.36 -8.78
N PRO A 50 18.40 -3.77 -9.84
CA PRO A 50 16.94 -3.78 -9.81
C PRO A 50 16.41 -4.78 -8.78
N PHE A 51 15.38 -4.39 -8.04
CA PHE A 51 14.69 -5.25 -7.08
C PHE A 51 13.20 -5.40 -7.43
N PRO A 52 12.60 -6.55 -7.11
CA PRO A 52 11.19 -6.79 -7.39
C PRO A 52 10.29 -6.06 -6.39
N VAL A 53 9.26 -5.39 -6.90
CA VAL A 53 8.17 -4.81 -6.12
C VAL A 53 6.82 -5.18 -6.72
N PRO A 54 5.74 -5.21 -5.91
CA PRO A 54 4.39 -5.31 -6.46
C PRO A 54 4.10 -4.14 -7.41
N SER A 55 3.49 -4.43 -8.55
CA SER A 55 3.20 -3.43 -9.60
C SER A 55 2.28 -2.30 -9.13
N ASP A 56 1.54 -2.53 -8.06
CA ASP A 56 0.60 -1.59 -7.44
C ASP A 56 1.14 -0.92 -6.17
N ALA A 57 2.43 -1.12 -5.88
CA ALA A 57 3.12 -0.59 -4.71
C ALA A 57 4.19 0.46 -5.08
N MET A 58 4.29 0.84 -6.35
CA MET A 58 5.25 1.82 -6.82
C MET A 58 4.59 2.83 -7.76
N LYS A 59 3.91 3.81 -7.17
CA LYS A 59 3.37 4.94 -7.91
C LYS A 59 4.49 5.95 -8.19
N LEU A 60 4.73 6.31 -9.45
CA LEU A 60 5.84 7.20 -9.81
C LEU A 60 5.56 8.68 -9.51
N ASP A 61 4.30 9.08 -9.56
CA ASP A 61 3.86 10.44 -9.31
C ASP A 61 2.82 10.54 -8.17
N GLU A 62 2.80 11.68 -7.49
CA GLU A 62 1.92 11.92 -6.34
C GLU A 62 0.52 12.42 -6.77
N THR A 63 0.21 12.49 -8.06
CA THR A 63 -1.02 13.11 -8.57
C THR A 63 -2.26 12.31 -8.17
N LEU A 64 -3.27 12.98 -7.62
CA LEU A 64 -4.53 12.34 -7.20
C LEU A 64 -5.71 12.92 -7.98
N ILE A 65 -6.21 12.17 -8.97
CA ILE A 65 -7.36 12.57 -9.80
C ILE A 65 -8.56 11.65 -9.51
N SER A 66 -8.30 10.42 -9.06
CA SER A 66 -9.30 9.38 -8.84
C SER A 66 -9.13 8.66 -7.50
N SER A 67 -10.14 7.86 -7.13
CA SER A 67 -10.03 6.95 -5.98
C SER A 67 -8.95 5.89 -6.17
N ASP A 68 -8.68 5.49 -7.41
CA ASP A 68 -7.68 4.48 -7.73
C ASP A 68 -6.27 5.04 -7.54
N ASP A 69 -6.06 6.31 -7.90
CA ASP A 69 -4.81 7.02 -7.62
C ASP A 69 -4.51 7.12 -6.12
N LEU A 70 -5.57 7.35 -5.32
CA LEU A 70 -5.48 7.37 -3.86
C LEU A 70 -5.12 5.99 -3.33
N VAL A 71 -5.81 4.94 -3.77
CA VAL A 71 -5.51 3.56 -3.35
C VAL A 71 -4.08 3.17 -3.73
N HIS A 72 -3.62 3.53 -4.93
CA HIS A 72 -2.26 3.25 -5.38
C HIS A 72 -1.21 4.00 -4.54
N LEU A 73 -1.46 5.28 -4.23
CA LEU A 73 -0.57 6.04 -3.36
C LEU A 73 -0.52 5.44 -1.95
N LEU A 74 -1.67 5.06 -1.36
CA LEU A 74 -1.74 4.42 -0.04
C LEU A 74 -1.00 3.08 0.01
N LYS A 75 -1.08 2.27 -1.07
CA LYS A 75 -0.30 1.03 -1.22
C LYS A 75 1.20 1.33 -1.27
N SER A 76 1.59 2.33 -2.05
CA SER A 76 3.00 2.72 -2.21
C SER A 76 3.60 3.18 -0.88
N LEU A 77 2.91 4.08 -0.17
CA LEU A 77 3.33 4.54 1.15
C LEU A 77 3.42 3.39 2.16
N ARG A 78 2.45 2.45 2.12
CA ARG A 78 2.43 1.29 3.04
C ARG A 78 3.57 0.33 2.75
N PHE A 79 3.85 0.07 1.48
CA PHE A 79 4.93 -0.82 1.06
C PHE A 79 6.29 -0.23 1.42
N CYS A 80 6.51 1.05 1.13
CA CYS A 80 7.76 1.72 1.44
C CYS A 80 7.93 2.04 2.92
N GLY A 81 6.89 1.87 3.75
CA GLY A 81 6.91 2.19 5.17
C GLY A 81 7.17 3.67 5.41
N VAL A 82 6.50 4.53 4.64
CA VAL A 82 6.51 5.98 4.81
C VAL A 82 5.57 6.34 5.95
N ASP A 83 6.13 6.92 7.01
CA ASP A 83 5.34 7.41 8.14
C ASP A 83 4.75 8.79 7.86
N GLY A 84 3.57 9.03 8.43
CA GLY A 84 2.92 10.35 8.39
C GLY A 84 1.92 10.52 7.25
N ILE A 85 1.39 11.74 7.17
CA ILE A 85 0.28 12.08 6.29
C ILE A 85 0.81 12.78 5.05
N HIS A 86 0.68 12.13 3.90
CA HIS A 86 0.99 12.77 2.62
C HIS A 86 0.02 13.95 2.37
N PRO A 87 0.50 15.20 2.23
CA PRO A 87 -0.37 16.38 2.13
C PRO A 87 -1.39 16.30 0.99
N GLY A 88 -0.98 15.73 -0.15
CA GLY A 88 -1.86 15.50 -1.29
C GLY A 88 -3.08 14.64 -0.95
N ILE A 89 -2.93 13.64 -0.07
CA ILE A 89 -4.03 12.75 0.33
C ILE A 89 -5.08 13.53 1.12
N VAL A 90 -4.65 14.36 2.07
CA VAL A 90 -5.57 15.19 2.87
C VAL A 90 -6.38 16.10 1.97
N ASN A 91 -5.70 16.82 1.08
CA ASN A 91 -6.36 17.72 0.14
C ASN A 91 -7.35 16.98 -0.76
N PHE A 92 -6.98 15.79 -1.25
CA PHE A 92 -7.86 15.00 -2.10
C PHE A 92 -9.10 14.48 -1.35
N VAL A 93 -8.94 13.98 -0.12
CA VAL A 93 -10.04 13.46 0.70
C VAL A 93 -11.03 14.57 1.07
N LEU A 94 -10.53 15.75 1.45
CA LEU A 94 -11.36 16.91 1.77
C LEU A 94 -12.15 17.40 0.55
N ASN A 95 -11.52 17.47 -0.63
CA ASN A 95 -12.19 17.94 -1.85
C ASN A 95 -13.16 16.91 -2.47
N SER A 96 -12.85 15.62 -2.37
CA SER A 96 -13.69 14.55 -2.94
C SER A 96 -14.88 14.19 -2.05
N GLY A 97 -14.75 14.45 -0.74
CA GLY A 97 -15.69 14.04 0.30
C GLY A 97 -15.40 12.63 0.80
N ALA A 98 -14.99 12.51 2.07
CA ALA A 98 -14.58 11.26 2.71
C ALA A 98 -15.62 10.13 2.57
N SER A 99 -16.92 10.46 2.59
CA SER A 99 -18.00 9.48 2.46
C SER A 99 -17.98 8.71 1.14
N LYS A 100 -17.52 9.32 0.04
CA LYS A 100 -17.43 8.68 -1.27
C LYS A 100 -16.24 7.73 -1.38
N LEU A 101 -15.21 7.95 -0.55
CA LEU A 101 -13.96 7.19 -0.59
C LEU A 101 -13.92 6.04 0.43
N LYS A 102 -14.80 6.06 1.44
CA LYS A 102 -14.81 5.11 2.56
C LYS A 102 -14.65 3.65 2.15
N SER A 103 -15.39 3.19 1.13
CA SER A 103 -15.30 1.81 0.65
C SER A 103 -13.93 1.49 0.06
N SER A 104 -13.37 2.40 -0.74
CA SER A 104 -12.08 2.23 -1.42
C SER A 104 -10.90 2.22 -0.44
N ILE A 105 -11.00 3.01 0.65
CA ILE A 105 -9.92 3.14 1.62
C ILE A 105 -10.08 2.30 2.89
N ALA A 106 -11.25 1.66 3.11
CA ALA A 106 -11.54 0.85 4.32
C ALA A 106 -10.43 -0.14 4.68
N LYS A 107 -9.83 -0.80 3.68
CA LYS A 107 -8.74 -1.77 3.87
C LYS A 107 -7.44 -1.17 4.44
N PHE A 108 -7.33 0.15 4.50
CA PHE A 108 -6.18 0.86 5.05
C PHE A 108 -6.46 1.53 6.40
N GLU A 109 -7.64 1.32 7.01
CA GLU A 109 -8.01 1.93 8.29
C GLU A 109 -6.98 1.67 9.40
N GLN A 110 -6.41 0.47 9.44
CA GLN A 110 -5.37 0.13 10.41
C GLN A 110 -4.04 0.86 10.15
N ASN A 111 -3.73 1.16 8.90
CA ASN A 111 -2.49 1.85 8.51
C ASN A 111 -2.63 3.36 8.63
N TYR A 112 -3.82 3.90 8.32
CA TYR A 112 -4.08 5.33 8.20
C TYR A 112 -5.44 5.71 8.84
N PRO A 113 -5.58 5.54 10.18
CA PRO A 113 -6.85 5.77 10.88
C PRO A 113 -7.35 7.21 10.77
N TYR A 114 -6.43 8.17 10.63
CA TYR A 114 -6.73 9.60 10.48
C TYR A 114 -7.55 9.92 9.21
N LEU A 115 -7.55 9.07 8.17
CA LEU A 115 -8.36 9.28 6.97
C LEU A 115 -9.86 9.11 7.21
N PHE A 116 -10.23 8.48 8.33
CA PHE A 116 -11.63 8.20 8.70
C PHE A 116 -12.18 9.20 9.71
N THR A 117 -11.34 10.10 10.20
CA THR A 117 -11.69 11.17 11.15
C THR A 117 -11.81 12.55 10.51
N LEU A 118 -11.43 12.67 9.23
CA LEU A 118 -11.60 13.88 8.39
C LEU A 118 -13.02 13.96 7.82
#